data_AF-A0A8X6L8T5-F1
#
_entry.id   AF-A0A8X6L8T5-F1
#
_cell.length_a   1.000
_cell.length_b   1.000
_cell.length_c   1.000
_cell.angle_alpha   90.00
_cell.angle_beta   90.00
_cell.angle_gamma   90.00
#
_symmetry.space_group_name_H-M   'P 1'
#
loop_
_entity.id
_entity.type
_entity.pdbx_description
1 polymer ?
#
loop_
_entity_poly.entity_id
_entity_poly.type
_entity_poly.pdbx_seq_one_letter_code
_entity_poly.pdbx_strand_id
1 'polypeptide(L)' 'MTRIDSKERDLCSSLRIIPSAYLQYKATLVNEYRKLGSLRLANARSVIKIDVNKTRKIYDLLLEEGLVSKT' A
#
# COMPACT_ATOMS: atom_id res chain seq x y z
N MET A 1 9.59 -7.04 16.80
CA MET A 1 9.94 -7.80 15.57
C MET A 1 8.92 -7.46 14.50
N THR A 2 9.30 -6.62 13.55
CA THR A 2 8.39 -6.06 12.54
C THR A 2 8.07 -7.15 11.51
N ARG A 3 6.95 -7.86 11.70
CA ARG A 3 6.46 -8.87 10.75
C ARG A 3 5.97 -8.16 9.49
N ILE A 4 6.78 -8.24 8.45
CA ILE A 4 6.30 -8.12 7.08
C ILE A 4 5.67 -9.49 6.79
N ASP A 5 4.36 -9.52 6.55
CA ASP A 5 3.68 -10.79 6.27
C ASP A 5 4.31 -11.44 5.03
N SER A 6 4.29 -12.77 4.96
CA SER A 6 4.84 -13.52 3.82
C SER A 6 4.31 -12.98 2.50
N LYS A 7 3.02 -12.56 2.47
CA LYS A 7 2.41 -11.93 1.30
C LYS A 7 3.06 -10.59 0.93
N GLU A 8 3.31 -9.72 1.92
CA GLU A 8 3.97 -8.41 1.69
C GLU A 8 5.42 -8.58 1.22
N ARG A 9 6.12 -9.59 1.74
CA ARG A 9 7.50 -9.91 1.35
C ARG A 9 7.57 -10.42 -0.08
N ASP A 10 6.64 -11.30 -0.46
CA ASP A 10 6.53 -11.81 -1.81
C ASP A 10 6.17 -10.70 -2.80
N LEU A 11 5.26 -9.80 -2.40
CA LEU A 11 4.90 -8.61 -3.17
C LEU A 11 6.09 -7.67 -3.38
N CYS A 12 6.87 -7.40 -2.33
CA CYS A 12 8.07 -6.58 -2.42
C CYS A 12 9.10 -7.20 -3.38
N SER A 13 9.28 -8.52 -3.31
CA SER A 13 10.18 -9.26 -4.19
C SER A 13 9.70 -9.20 -5.66
N SER A 14 8.40 -9.46 -5.90
CA SER A 14 7.77 -9.42 -7.23
C SER A 14 7.82 -8.03 -7.86
N LEU A 15 7.58 -6.97 -7.07
CA LEU A 15 7.55 -5.59 -7.54
C LEU A 15 8.94 -4.92 -7.52
N ARG A 16 9.97 -5.63 -7.06
CA ARG A 16 11.32 -5.09 -6.75
C ARG A 16 11.25 -3.81 -5.93
N ILE A 17 10.42 -3.81 -4.89
CA ILE A 17 10.29 -2.70 -3.95
C ILE A 17 11.14 -3.00 -2.72
N ILE A 18 11.88 -2.00 -2.27
CA ILE A 18 12.68 -2.10 -1.06
C ILE A 18 11.72 -2.17 0.14
N PRO A 19 11.89 -3.11 1.09
CA PRO A 19 11.01 -3.26 2.25
C PRO A 19 10.79 -1.95 3.02
N SER A 20 11.85 -1.13 3.15
CA SER A 20 11.79 0.19 3.78
C SER A 20 10.87 1.16 3.05
N ALA A 21 10.89 1.17 1.71
CA ALA A 21 10.03 2.00 0.89
C ALA A 21 8.57 1.53 0.98
N TYR A 22 8.34 0.21 0.96
CA TYR A 22 7.01 -0.37 1.14
C TYR A 22 6.37 0.04 2.46
N LEU A 23 7.12 -0.02 3.57
CA LEU A 23 6.67 0.46 4.88
C LEU A 23 6.25 1.93 4.85
N GLN A 24 7.03 2.77 4.16
CA GLN A 24 6.75 4.19 4.00
C GLN A 24 5.47 4.41 3.17
N TYR A 25 5.29 3.66 2.08
CA TYR A 25 4.08 3.70 1.26
C TYR A 25 2.84 3.25 2.03
N LYS A 26 2.93 2.13 2.75
CA LYS A 26 1.87 1.63 3.63
C LYS A 26 1.46 2.69 4.65
N ALA A 27 2.43 3.27 5.36
CA ALA A 27 2.16 4.32 6.34
C ALA A 27 1.51 5.56 5.69
N THR A 28 1.97 5.97 4.50
CA THR A 28 1.44 7.14 3.81
C THR A 28 0.00 6.89 3.32
N LEU A 29 -0.28 5.72 2.75
CA LEU A 29 -1.62 5.31 2.33
C LEU A 29 -2.61 5.25 3.49
N VAL A 30 -2.21 4.64 4.62
CA VAL A 30 -3.04 4.57 5.83
C VAL A 30 -3.26 5.95 6.43
N ASN A 31 -2.24 6.81 6.45
CA ASN A 31 -2.37 8.17 6.97
C ASN A 31 -3.31 9.02 6.11
N GLU A 32 -3.23 8.89 4.78
CA GLU A 32 -4.13 9.58 3.86
C GLU A 32 -5.56 9.02 3.94
N TYR A 33 -5.74 7.70 4.07
CA TYR A 33 -7.04 7.10 4.37
C TYR A 33 -7.64 7.68 5.64
N ARG A 34 -6.83 7.81 6.71
CA ARG A 34 -7.27 8.37 7.99
C ARG A 34 -7.66 9.85 7.89
N LYS A 35 -7.00 10.63 7.01
CA LYS A 35 -7.36 12.03 6.75
C LYS A 35 -8.62 12.18 5.91
N LEU A 36 -8.74 11.41 4.83
CA LEU A 36 -9.81 11.54 3.85
C LEU A 36 -11.07 10.74 4.25
N GLY A 37 -10.95 9.79 5.18
CA GLY A 37 -12.00 8.81 5.52
C GLY A 37 -12.28 7.80 4.41
N SER A 38 -11.64 7.95 3.25
CA SER A 38 -11.77 7.07 2.08
C SER A 38 -10.47 7.11 1.29
N LEU A 39 -10.04 5.95 0.80
CA LEU A 39 -8.81 5.84 0.01
C LEU A 39 -9.18 5.15 -1.28
N ARG A 40 -9.06 5.85 -2.40
CA ARG A 40 -9.24 5.29 -3.74
C ARG A 40 -7.89 5.02 -4.38
N LEU A 41 -7.84 4.11 -5.36
CA LEU A 41 -6.66 3.86 -6.19
C LEU A 41 -6.09 5.15 -6.82
N ALA A 42 -6.96 6.10 -7.19
CA ALA A 42 -6.56 7.40 -7.72
C ALA A 42 -5.74 8.22 -6.70
N ASN A 43 -6.21 8.27 -5.44
CA ASN A 43 -5.48 8.91 -4.35
C ASN A 43 -4.18 8.18 -4.05
N ALA A 44 -4.23 6.85 -3.93
CA ALA A 44 -3.03 6.04 -3.71
C ALA A 44 -1.95 6.36 -4.76
N ARG A 45 -2.32 6.37 -6.05
CA ARG A 45 -1.42 6.73 -7.14
C ARG A 45 -0.85 8.15 -7.00
N SER A 46 -1.68 9.12 -6.61
CA SER A 46 -1.26 10.52 -6.45
C SER A 46 -0.33 10.73 -5.25
N VAL A 47 -0.49 9.92 -4.20
CA VAL A 47 0.22 10.06 -2.92
C VAL A 47 1.63 9.49 -3.01
N ILE A 48 1.77 8.23 -3.42
CA ILE A 48 3.07 7.57 -3.49
C ILE A 48 3.80 7.84 -4.81
N LYS A 49 3.11 8.42 -5.81
CA LYS A 49 3.65 8.81 -7.12
C LYS A 49 4.52 7.72 -7.78
N ILE A 50 4.19 6.46 -7.53
CA ILE A 50 4.86 5.31 -8.17
C ILE A 50 4.00 4.74 -9.30
N ASP A 51 4.53 3.70 -9.94
CA ASP A 51 3.81 2.94 -10.95
C ASP A 51 2.44 2.43 -10.46
N VAL A 52 1.43 2.61 -11.30
CA VAL A 52 0.04 2.26 -10.99
C VAL A 52 -0.13 0.76 -10.77
N ASN A 53 0.62 -0.09 -11.46
CA ASN A 53 0.53 -1.56 -11.30
C ASN A 53 1.07 -1.99 -9.94
N LYS A 54 2.17 -1.37 -9.50
CA LYS A 54 2.75 -1.61 -8.17
C LYS A 54 1.80 -1.17 -7.06
N THR A 55 1.31 0.07 -7.17
CA THR A 55 0.34 0.64 -6.23
C THR A 55 -0.91 -0.22 -6.13
N ARG A 56 -1.42 -0.70 -7.27
CA ARG A 56 -2.61 -1.54 -7.32
C ARG A 56 -2.43 -2.83 -6.55
N LYS A 57 -1.32 -3.55 -6.74
CA LYS A 57 -1.00 -4.77 -5.98
C LYS A 57 -0.90 -4.53 -4.47
N ILE A 58 -0.26 -3.43 -4.06
CA ILE A 58 -0.15 -3.05 -2.64
C ILE A 58 -1.52 -2.72 -2.06
N TYR A 59 -2.31 -1.96 -2.81
CA TYR A 59 -3.64 -1.53 -2.42
C TYR A 59 -4.64 -2.70 -2.34
N ASP A 60 -4.54 -3.68 -3.24
CA ASP A 60 -5.31 -4.94 -3.16
C ASP A 60 -5.03 -5.70 -1.87
N LEU A 61 -3.75 -5.82 -1.51
CA LEU A 61 -3.32 -6.51 -0.29
C LEU A 61 -3.74 -5.74 0.98
N LEU A 62 -3.69 -4.41 0.95
CA LEU A 62 -4.21 -3.55 2.02
C LEU A 62 -5.75 -3.66 2.17
N LEU A 63 -6.46 -3.86 1.06
CA LEU A 63 -7.90 -4.13 1.05
C LEU A 63 -8.22 -5.50 1.66
N GLU A 64 -7.47 -6.54 1.28
CA GLU A 64 -7.59 -7.89 1.86
C GLU A 64 -7.35 -7.89 3.38
N GLU A 65 -6.38 -7.10 3.84
CA GLU A 65 -6.08 -6.93 5.27
C GLU A 65 -7.09 -6.03 6.01
N GLY A 66 -8.00 -5.36 5.31
CA GLY A 66 -8.96 -4.42 5.90
C GLY A 66 -8.34 -3.11 6.41
N LEU A 67 -7.11 -2.79 5.98
CA LEU A 67 -6.40 -1.57 6.37
C LEU A 67 -6.94 -0.33 5.65
N VAL A 68 -7.48 -0.52 4.45
CA VAL A 68 -8.06 0.54 3.62
C VAL A 68 -9.36 0.04 3.02
N SER A 69 -10.37 0.90 2.93
CA SER A 69 -11.68 0.53 2.37
C SER A 69 -11.98 1.32 1.11
N LYS A 70 -12.51 0.62 0.11
CA LYS A 70 -13.05 1.21 -1.11
C LYS A 70 -14.49 1.63 -0.82
N THR A 71 -14.70 2.94 -0.61
CA THR A 71 -16.03 3.56 -0.68
C THR A 71 -16.44 3.78 -2.13
#